data_AF-A0A944F304-F1
#
_entry.id   AF-A0A944F304-F1
#
_cell.length_a   1.000
_cell.length_b   1.000
_cell.length_c   1.000
_cell.angle_alpha   90.00
_cell.angle_beta   90.00
_cell.angle_gamma   90.00
#
_symmetry.space_group_name_H-M   'P 1'
#
loop_
_entity.id
_entity.type
_entity.pdbx_description
1 polymer ?
#
loop_
_entity_poly.entity_id
_entity_poly.type
_entity_poly.pdbx_seq_one_letter_code
_entity_poly.pdbx_strand_id
1 'polypeptide(L)' 'MPEEPSVHELRLGIYATQQQADEIKERITRLLCPEPDHAPPCPVPWSMFMVHMSDLDARELHPGLVEQAEAEKRLRP' A
#
# COMPACT_ATOMS: atom_id res chain seq x y z
N MET A 1 21.45 6.01 22.14
CA MET A 1 21.89 6.46 20.82
C MET A 1 20.65 6.93 20.08
N PRO A 2 20.58 8.15 19.53
CA PRO A 2 19.50 8.47 18.60
C PRO A 2 19.59 7.49 17.42
N GLU A 3 18.48 6.87 17.04
CA GLU A 3 18.43 5.97 15.89
C GLU A 3 18.72 6.78 14.62
N GLU A 4 19.66 6.30 13.80
CA GLU A 4 19.94 6.90 12.50
C GLU A 4 18.75 6.67 11.56
N PRO A 5 18.36 7.64 10.71
CA PRO A 5 17.30 7.45 9.75
C PRO A 5 17.59 6.25 8.85
N SER A 6 16.64 5.31 8.75
CA SER A 6 16.73 4.14 7.87
C SER A 6 15.51 4.05 6.96
N VAL A 7 15.64 3.33 5.84
CA VAL A 7 14.51 3.10 4.93
C VAL A 7 13.61 2.02 5.53
N HIS A 8 12.34 2.35 5.73
CA HIS A 8 11.32 1.42 6.19
C HIS A 8 10.23 1.29 5.14
N GLU A 9 9.88 0.06 4.78
CA GLU A 9 8.81 -0.25 3.83
C GLU A 9 7.55 -0.71 4.58
N LEU A 10 6.41 -0.14 4.20
CA LEU A 10 5.09 -0.61 4.63
C LEU A 10 4.41 -1.27 3.44
N ARG A 11 4.07 -2.56 3.58
CA ARG A 11 3.35 -3.32 2.55
C ARG A 11 1.92 -3.58 3.01
N LEU A 12 0.97 -3.25 2.15
CA LEU A 12 -0.45 -3.44 2.41
C LEU A 12 -1.06 -4.34 1.34
N GLY A 13 -1.61 -5.47 1.76
CA GLY A 13 -2.42 -6.34 0.93
C GLY A 13 -3.87 -5.89 0.87
N ILE A 14 -4.42 -5.71 -0.33
CA ILE A 14 -5.84 -5.39 -0.52
C ILE A 14 -6.48 -6.31 -1.55
N TYR A 15 -7.67 -6.83 -1.22
CA TYR A 15 -8.52 -7.55 -2.17
C TYR A 15 -9.56 -6.57 -2.70
N ALA A 16 -9.32 -6.06 -3.90
CA ALA A 16 -10.13 -5.00 -4.50
C ALA A 16 -10.04 -5.04 -6.03
N THR A 17 -10.91 -4.32 -6.73
CA THR A 17 -10.65 -4.00 -8.14
C THR A 17 -9.50 -3.01 -8.28
N GLN A 18 -8.91 -2.91 -9.46
CA GLN A 18 -7.84 -1.94 -9.74
C GLN A 18 -8.27 -0.50 -9.37
N GLN A 19 -9.48 -0.09 -9.77
CA GLN A 19 -10.02 1.23 -9.45
C GLN A 19 -10.12 1.45 -7.93
N GLN A 20 -10.65 0.47 -7.18
CA GLN A 20 -10.77 0.58 -5.73
C GLN A 20 -9.39 0.66 -5.06
N ALA A 21 -8.40 -0.07 -5.57
CA ALA A 21 -7.03 0.00 -5.11
C ALA A 21 -6.40 1.39 -5.35
N ASP A 22 -6.65 1.99 -6.52
CA ASP A 22 -6.18 3.33 -6.85
C ASP A 22 -6.83 4.40 -5.96
N GLU A 23 -8.13 4.29 -5.69
CA GLU A 23 -8.84 5.17 -4.76
C GLU A 23 -8.28 5.07 -3.33
N ILE A 24 -7.97 3.87 -2.84
CA ILE A 24 -7.31 3.67 -1.54
C ILE A 24 -5.93 4.31 -1.54
N LYS A 25 -5.14 4.12 -2.62
CA LYS A 25 -3.83 4.73 -2.78
C LYS A 25 -3.92 6.26 -2.68
N GLU A 26 -4.81 6.90 -3.43
CA GLU A 26 -4.97 8.36 -3.36
C GLU A 26 -5.35 8.85 -1.96
N ARG A 27 -6.20 8.12 -1.24
CA ARG A 27 -6.59 8.46 0.13
C ARG A 27 -5.40 8.36 1.10
N ILE A 28 -4.58 7.31 1.00
CA ILE A 28 -3.36 7.17 1.82
C ILE A 28 -2.37 8.30 1.51
N THR A 29 -2.16 8.62 0.24
CA THR A 29 -1.32 9.76 -0.17
C THR A 29 -1.75 11.07 0.50
N ARG A 30 -3.06 11.36 0.52
CA ARG A 30 -3.59 12.57 1.16
C ARG A 30 -3.50 12.54 2.69
N LEU A 31 -3.49 11.37 3.32
CA LEU A 31 -3.25 11.25 4.76
C LEU A 31 -1.80 11.56 5.13
N LEU A 32 -0.84 11.13 4.30
CA LEU A 32 0.59 11.35 4.50
C LEU A 32 1.03 12.77 4.08
N CYS A 33 0.33 13.38 3.12
CA CYS A 33 0.51 14.76 2.70
C CYS A 33 -0.84 15.50 2.75
N PRO A 34 -1.26 15.95 3.96
CA PRO A 34 -2.55 16.61 4.13
C PRO A 34 -2.61 17.99 3.48
N GLU A 35 -1.46 18.63 3.26
CA GLU A 35 -1.34 19.94 2.62
C GLU A 35 -0.51 19.80 1.33
N PRO A 36 -1.13 19.49 0.18
CA PRO A 36 -0.41 19.19 -1.07
C PRO A 36 0.38 20.39 -1.62
N ASP A 37 0.03 21.61 -1.22
CA ASP A 37 0.65 22.86 -1.67
C ASP A 37 1.81 23.33 -0.78
N HIS A 38 2.26 22.51 0.19
CA HIS A 38 3.43 22.85 1.01
C HIS A 38 4.70 22.93 0.17
N ALA A 39 5.63 23.80 0.57
CA ALA A 39 6.92 23.92 -0.10
C ALA A 39 7.76 22.65 0.13
N PRO A 40 8.23 21.96 -0.92
CA PRO A 40 9.09 20.79 -0.77
C PRO A 40 10.47 21.15 -0.17
N PRO A 41 11.15 20.20 0.50
CA PRO A 41 10.79 18.79 0.68
C PRO A 41 9.83 18.53 1.86
N CYS A 42 9.11 17.41 1.81
CA CYS A 42 8.26 16.97 2.92
C CYS A 42 9.07 16.77 4.21
N PRO A 43 8.50 17.06 5.41
CA PRO A 43 9.19 16.84 6.70
C PRO A 43 9.66 15.40 6.92
N VAL A 44 8.89 14.43 6.40
CA VAL A 44 9.28 13.02 6.29
C VAL A 44 9.12 12.63 4.83
N PRO A 45 10.20 12.51 4.04
CA PRO A 45 10.12 12.10 2.65
C PRO A 45 9.58 10.68 2.52
N TRP A 46 8.61 10.49 1.63
CA TRP A 46 7.98 9.19 1.40
C TRP A 46 7.66 9.01 -0.09
N SER A 47 7.51 7.75 -0.48
CA SER A 47 7.02 7.36 -1.81
C SER A 47 6.01 6.23 -1.65
N MET A 48 5.08 6.13 -2.60
CA MET A 48 4.11 5.05 -2.62
C MET A 48 3.89 4.56 -4.04
N PHE A 49 3.89 3.26 -4.20
CA PHE A 49 3.65 2.56 -5.46
C PHE A 49 2.64 1.43 -5.22
N MET A 50 1.97 1.02 -6.29
CA MET A 50 1.09 -0.14 -6.27
C MET A 50 1.76 -1.25 -7.07
N VAL A 51 1.65 -2.47 -6.55
CA VAL A 51 2.17 -3.70 -7.17
C VAL A 51 1.00 -4.64 -7.40
N HIS A 52 0.95 -5.26 -8.58
CA HIS A 52 -0.07 -6.27 -8.86
C HIS A 52 0.36 -7.61 -8.28
N MET A 53 -0.60 -8.46 -7.88
CA MET A 53 -0.31 -9.76 -7.24
C MET A 53 0.56 -10.67 -8.13
N SER A 54 0.46 -10.55 -9.45
CA SER A 54 1.30 -11.31 -10.40
C SER A 54 2.77 -10.96 -10.33
N ASP A 55 3.10 -9.76 -9.84
CA ASP A 55 4.44 -9.19 -9.85
C ASP A 55 5.14 -9.41 -8.50
N LEU A 56 4.43 -10.02 -7.54
CA LEU A 56 4.93 -10.33 -6.22
C LEU A 56 5.41 -11.78 -6.16
N ASP A 57 6.61 -11.97 -5.61
CA ASP A 57 7.07 -13.29 -5.24
C ASP A 57 6.21 -13.87 -4.11
N ALA A 58 6.07 -15.18 -4.04
CA ALA A 58 5.26 -15.86 -3.02
C ALA A 58 5.66 -15.51 -1.56
N ARG A 59 6.93 -15.11 -1.36
CA ARG A 59 7.48 -14.68 -0.05
C ARG A 59 7.04 -13.28 0.35
N GLU A 60 6.58 -12.50 -0.61
CA GLU A 60 6.15 -11.11 -0.45
C GLU A 60 4.63 -10.97 -0.33
N LEU A 61 3.90 -12.05 -0.62
CA LEU A 61 2.48 -12.13 -0.40
C LEU A 61 2.19 -12.31 1.09
N HIS A 62 1.28 -11.51 1.63
CA HIS A 62 0.70 -11.74 2.94
C HIS A 62 -0.17 -13.01 2.89
N PRO A 63 0.17 -14.12 3.56
CA PRO A 63 -0.57 -15.37 3.41
C PRO A 63 -2.06 -15.22 3.73
N GLY A 64 -2.38 -14.46 4.78
CA GLY A 64 -3.77 -14.14 5.12
C GLY A 64 -4.52 -13.34 4.05
N LEU A 65 -3.83 -12.56 3.22
CA LEU A 65 -4.45 -11.88 2.08
C LEU A 65 -4.85 -12.86 0.99
N VAL A 66 -4.00 -13.85 0.71
CA VAL A 66 -4.29 -14.90 -0.29
C VAL A 66 -5.51 -15.69 0.14
N GLU A 67 -5.54 -16.12 1.41
CA GLU A 67 -6.68 -16.82 2.00
C GLU A 67 -7.97 -15.99 1.92
N GLN A 68 -7.91 -14.71 2.29
CA GLN A 68 -9.04 -13.79 2.17
C GLN A 68 -9.50 -13.67 0.71
N ALA A 69 -8.58 -13.47 -0.23
CA ALA A 69 -8.90 -13.32 -1.64
C ALA A 69 -9.58 -14.58 -2.22
N GLU A 70 -9.14 -15.76 -1.81
CA GLU A 70 -9.79 -17.03 -2.20
C GLU A 70 -11.18 -17.18 -1.59
N ALA A 71 -11.36 -16.84 -0.32
CA ALA A 71 -12.65 -16.87 0.36
C ALA A 71 -13.66 -15.94 -0.33
N GLU A 72 -13.24 -14.69 -0.60
CA GLU A 72 -14.07 -13.68 -1.29
C GLU A 72 -14.45 -14.09 -2.72
N LYS A 73 -13.53 -14.73 -3.47
CA LYS A 73 -13.84 -15.29 -4.80
C LYS A 73 -14.94 -16.35 -4.75
N ARG A 74 -14.96 -17.19 -3.71
CA ARG A 74 -15.99 -18.24 -3.53
C ARG A 74 -17.36 -17.69 -3.11
N LEU A 75 -17.40 -16.47 -2.57
CA LEU A 75 -18.62 -15.79 -2.13
C LEU A 75 -19.30 -15.00 -3.26
N ARG A 76 -18.60 -14.71 -4.37
CA ARG A 76 -19.22 -14.08 -5.54
C ARG A 76 -19.98 -15.13 -6.37
N PRO A 77 -21.26 -14.88 -6.73
CA PRO A 77 -22.05 -15.79 -7.56
C PRO A 77 -21.55 -15.88 -9.00
#